data_AF-A3YER8-F1
#
_entry.id   AF-A3YER8-F1
#
_cell.length_a   1.000
_cell.length_b   1.000
_cell.length_c   1.000
_cell.angle_alpha   90.00
_cell.angle_beta   90.00
_cell.angle_gamma   90.00
#
_symmetry.space_group_name_H-M   'P 1'
#
loop_
_entity.id
_entity.type
_entity.pdbx_description
1 polymer ?
#
loop_
_entity_poly.entity_id
_entity_poly.type
_entity_poly.pdbx_seq_one_letter_code
_entity_poly.pdbx_strand_id
1 'polypeptide(L)'
;MFYLKSFNMCSPSSCTQDEWKEYYLHKDHVEMQTISNQVSRPTPAYLSATWAALAIGVCGYLLGLWNADIMLNEKGYYFAIFILALFSSVTLQKTVRDKQEGLPATKVFVGMCWAAFFSSIALLGIGLFNAEMALSEKGFYVMAFILSLFSIVTVQKNVRDLGNKVEISSGINQVTNTPIEANEVLAD
;
A
#
# COMPACT_ATOMS: atom_id res chain seq x y z
N MET A 1 -25.65 -24.39 10.03
CA MET A 1 -26.30 -23.69 8.90
C MET A 1 -25.43 -22.48 8.58
N PHE A 2 -24.35 -22.56 7.81
CA PHE A 2 -24.17 -23.12 6.47
C PHE A 2 -22.81 -23.85 6.32
N TYR A 3 -22.90 -25.10 5.85
CA TYR A 3 -22.02 -25.85 4.96
C TYR A 3 -20.49 -25.66 5.00
N LEU A 4 -19.83 -26.39 5.91
CA LEU A 4 -18.63 -27.17 5.56
C LEU A 4 -19.13 -28.49 4.94
N LYS A 5 -19.40 -28.50 3.63
CA LYS A 5 -19.44 -29.76 2.88
C LYS A 5 -18.01 -30.01 2.44
N SER A 6 -17.39 -31.09 2.92
CA SER A 6 -16.21 -31.67 2.28
C SER A 6 -16.48 -31.72 0.77
N PHE A 7 -15.79 -30.90 -0.02
CA PHE A 7 -15.59 -31.19 -1.42
C PHE A 7 -14.69 -32.41 -1.46
N ASN A 8 -15.30 -33.60 -1.35
CA ASN A 8 -14.67 -34.80 -1.86
C ASN A 8 -14.35 -34.50 -3.32
N MET A 9 -13.08 -34.35 -3.64
CA MET A 9 -12.59 -34.31 -5.01
C MET A 9 -13.07 -35.60 -5.68
N CYS A 10 -14.11 -35.48 -6.50
CA CYS A 10 -14.65 -36.62 -7.23
C CYS A 10 -13.64 -36.96 -8.32
N SER A 11 -13.15 -38.20 -8.32
CA SER A 11 -12.35 -38.75 -9.42
C SER A 11 -13.15 -38.64 -10.73
N PRO A 12 -12.51 -38.35 -11.89
CA PRO A 12 -13.19 -38.11 -13.17
C PRO A 12 -14.16 -39.22 -13.62
N SER A 13 -14.11 -40.41 -13.02
CA SER A 13 -14.99 -41.54 -13.32
C SER A 13 -16.35 -41.55 -12.61
N SER A 14 -16.64 -40.63 -11.68
CA SER A 14 -17.80 -40.74 -10.76
C SER A 14 -18.71 -39.51 -10.66
N CYS A 15 -18.54 -38.50 -11.52
CA CYS A 15 -19.26 -37.22 -11.41
C CYS A 15 -20.40 -37.11 -12.44
N THR A 16 -21.59 -36.69 -12.00
CA THR A 16 -22.80 -36.56 -12.82
C THR A 16 -22.81 -35.25 -13.63
N GLN A 17 -23.53 -35.20 -14.76
CA GLN A 17 -23.53 -34.06 -15.71
C GLN A 17 -23.85 -32.69 -15.05
N ASP A 18 -24.68 -32.67 -14.01
CA ASP A 18 -25.10 -31.45 -13.31
C ASP A 18 -24.02 -30.93 -12.33
N GLU A 19 -23.21 -31.81 -11.75
CA GLU A 19 -22.08 -31.44 -10.89
C GLU A 19 -20.93 -30.81 -11.70
N TRP A 20 -20.73 -31.26 -12.94
CA TRP A 20 -19.78 -30.63 -13.86
C TRP A 20 -20.16 -29.19 -14.17
N LYS A 21 -21.45 -28.91 -14.39
CA LYS A 21 -21.92 -27.54 -14.64
C LYS A 21 -21.66 -26.62 -13.45
N GLU A 22 -21.89 -27.09 -12.23
CA GLU A 22 -21.65 -26.32 -11.00
C GLU A 22 -20.15 -26.04 -10.78
N TYR A 23 -19.27 -27.00 -11.11
CA TYR A 23 -17.81 -26.81 -11.09
C TYR A 23 -17.35 -25.75 -12.11
N TYR A 24 -17.80 -25.83 -13.36
CA TYR A 24 -17.41 -24.84 -14.39
C TYR A 24 -17.99 -23.45 -14.09
N LEU A 25 -19.25 -23.34 -13.64
CA LEU A 25 -19.83 -22.06 -13.23
C LEU A 25 -19.04 -21.43 -12.07
N HIS A 26 -18.69 -22.23 -11.06
CA HIS A 26 -17.90 -21.76 -9.93
C HIS A 26 -16.47 -21.38 -10.37
N LYS A 27 -15.86 -22.14 -11.27
CA LYS A 27 -14.54 -21.83 -11.83
C LYS A 27 -14.59 -20.51 -12.62
N ASP A 28 -15.60 -20.32 -13.47
CA ASP A 28 -15.80 -19.10 -14.24
C ASP A 28 -16.03 -17.88 -13.33
N HIS A 29 -16.80 -18.01 -12.25
CA HIS A 29 -16.99 -16.93 -11.27
C HIS A 29 -15.70 -16.58 -10.52
N VAL A 30 -14.89 -17.56 -10.15
CA VAL A 30 -13.59 -17.36 -9.50
C VAL A 30 -12.59 -16.75 -10.49
N GLU A 31 -12.53 -17.24 -11.73
CA GLU A 31 -11.62 -16.76 -12.77
C GLU A 31 -11.99 -15.32 -13.18
N MET A 32 -13.28 -15.00 -13.29
CA MET A 32 -13.78 -13.65 -13.58
C MET A 32 -13.56 -12.66 -12.41
N GLN A 33 -13.66 -13.11 -11.14
CA GLN A 33 -13.25 -12.32 -9.97
C GLN A 33 -11.72 -12.10 -9.92
N THR A 34 -10.93 -13.06 -10.40
CA THR A 34 -9.47 -12.97 -10.45
C THR A 34 -9.01 -12.01 -11.56
N ILE A 35 -9.74 -11.93 -12.68
CA ILE A 35 -9.49 -10.97 -13.78
C ILE A 35 -9.96 -9.54 -13.45
N SER A 36 -10.90 -9.35 -12.52
CA SER A 36 -11.24 -8.01 -12.01
C SER A 36 -10.09 -7.38 -11.19
N ASN A 37 -9.23 -8.21 -10.59
CA ASN A 37 -8.01 -7.81 -9.89
C ASN A 37 -6.80 -7.61 -10.83
N GLN A 38 -7.03 -7.25 -12.10
CA GLN A 38 -5.95 -6.77 -12.96
C GLN A 38 -5.50 -5.40 -12.44
N VAL A 39 -4.48 -5.42 -11.58
CA VAL A 39 -3.72 -4.26 -11.13
C VAL A 39 -3.29 -3.46 -12.36
N SER A 40 -4.06 -2.42 -12.67
CA SER A 40 -3.80 -1.55 -13.81
C SER A 40 -2.46 -0.86 -13.56
N ARG A 41 -1.52 -1.07 -14.47
CA ARG A 41 -0.12 -0.65 -14.28
C ARG A 41 -0.06 0.87 -14.15
N PRO A 42 0.59 1.42 -13.11
CA PRO A 42 0.90 2.83 -13.11
C PRO A 42 1.79 3.13 -14.33
N THR A 43 1.42 4.15 -15.11
CA THR A 43 2.25 4.54 -16.26
C THR A 43 3.63 5.00 -15.76
N PRO A 44 4.70 4.80 -16.54
CA PRO A 44 6.02 5.29 -16.16
C PRO A 44 6.04 6.79 -15.85
N ALA A 45 5.24 7.57 -16.60
CA ALA A 45 5.04 9.00 -16.39
C ALA A 45 4.39 9.30 -15.01
N TYR A 46 3.37 8.53 -14.63
CA TYR A 46 2.74 8.67 -13.31
C TYR A 46 3.69 8.32 -12.18
N LEU A 47 4.50 7.26 -12.34
CA LEU A 47 5.51 6.89 -11.35
C LEU A 47 6.50 8.04 -11.12
N SER A 48 7.08 8.60 -12.19
CA SER A 48 7.99 9.74 -12.07
C SER A 48 7.32 10.98 -11.47
N ALA A 49 6.06 11.27 -11.84
CA ALA A 49 5.32 12.41 -11.31
C ALA A 49 5.08 12.27 -9.80
N THR A 50 4.77 11.07 -9.30
CA THR A 50 4.53 10.85 -7.87
C THR A 50 5.78 10.96 -7.02
N TRP A 51 6.93 10.48 -7.52
CA TRP A 51 8.23 10.69 -6.88
C TRP A 51 8.66 12.16 -6.91
N ALA A 52 8.41 12.86 -8.02
CA ALA A 52 8.66 14.29 -8.11
C ALA A 52 7.79 15.10 -7.14
N ALA A 53 6.50 14.78 -7.04
CA ALA A 53 5.59 15.42 -6.09
C ALA A 53 6.03 15.21 -4.63
N LEU A 54 6.49 14.00 -4.28
CA LEU A 54 7.06 13.72 -2.97
C LEU A 54 8.31 14.56 -2.72
N ALA A 55 9.23 14.63 -3.68
CA ALA A 55 10.45 15.42 -3.57
C ALA A 55 10.12 16.92 -3.40
N ILE A 56 9.19 17.46 -4.19
CA ILE A 56 8.75 18.86 -4.09
C ILE A 56 8.12 19.14 -2.72
N GLY A 57 7.25 18.26 -2.22
CA GLY A 57 6.63 18.41 -0.91
C GLY A 57 7.66 18.40 0.23
N VAL A 58 8.57 17.41 0.22
CA VAL A 58 9.61 17.25 1.24
C VAL A 58 10.61 18.40 1.18
N CYS A 59 11.18 18.68 0.00
CA CYS A 59 12.12 19.78 -0.16
C CYS A 59 11.46 21.13 0.13
N GLY A 60 10.22 21.35 -0.30
CA GLY A 60 9.47 22.55 0.01
C GLY A 60 9.31 22.76 1.52
N TYR A 61 8.88 21.73 2.24
CA TYR A 61 8.73 21.79 3.70
C TYR A 61 10.07 22.09 4.39
N LEU A 62 11.15 21.39 4.01
CA LEU A 62 12.47 21.56 4.61
C LEU A 62 13.12 22.92 4.28
N LEU A 63 12.96 23.41 3.05
CA LEU A 63 13.45 24.72 2.65
C LEU A 63 12.69 25.84 3.38
N GLY A 64 11.37 25.70 3.54
CA GLY A 64 10.58 26.61 4.38
C GLY A 64 11.10 26.62 5.82
N LEU A 65 11.33 25.44 6.39
CA LEU A 65 11.83 25.30 7.76
C LEU A 65 13.24 25.85 7.94
N TRP A 66 14.09 25.70 6.93
CA TRP A 66 15.43 26.28 6.93
C TRP A 66 15.38 27.81 6.92
N ASN A 67 14.49 28.39 6.09
CA ASN A 67 14.38 29.84 5.92
C ASN A 67 13.64 30.54 7.07
N ALA A 68 12.68 29.88 7.72
CA ALA A 68 11.86 30.50 8.76
C ALA A 68 12.67 30.99 9.96
N ASP A 69 12.36 32.19 10.44
CA ASP A 69 13.02 32.81 11.59
C ASP A 69 12.39 32.35 12.92
N ILE A 70 12.60 31.07 13.25
CA ILE A 70 12.10 30.44 14.49
C ILE A 70 13.25 29.80 15.27
N MET A 71 13.06 29.62 16.58
CA MET A 71 14.08 29.06 17.46
C MET A 71 14.45 27.62 17.05
N LEU A 72 15.71 27.23 17.25
CA LEU A 72 16.23 25.95 16.74
C LEU A 72 15.51 24.71 17.30
N ASN A 73 15.02 24.79 18.55
CA ASN A 73 14.19 23.75 19.16
C ASN A 73 12.82 23.63 18.47
N GLU A 74 12.19 24.75 18.09
CA GLU A 74 10.94 24.78 17.34
C GLU A 74 11.13 24.25 15.92
N LYS A 75 12.26 24.56 15.27
CA LYS A 75 12.62 23.91 13.99
C LYS A 75 12.69 22.39 14.14
N GLY A 76 13.37 21.92 15.18
CA GLY A 76 13.46 20.49 15.49
C GLY A 76 12.10 19.84 15.73
N TYR A 77 11.20 20.54 16.41
CA TYR A 77 9.83 20.07 16.66
C TYR A 77 9.05 19.84 15.36
N TYR A 78 9.02 20.82 14.46
CA TYR A 78 8.33 20.68 13.16
C TYR A 78 8.96 19.61 12.27
N PHE A 79 10.30 19.54 12.25
CA PHE A 79 11.02 18.51 11.53
C PHE A 79 10.67 17.09 12.03
N ALA A 80 10.66 16.89 13.35
CA ALA A 80 10.33 15.60 13.96
C ALA A 80 8.89 15.19 13.66
N ILE A 81 7.93 16.12 13.74
CA ILE A 81 6.52 15.86 13.38
C ILE A 81 6.39 15.50 11.91
N PHE A 82 7.11 16.18 11.03
CA PHE A 82 7.07 15.90 9.60
C PHE A 82 7.56 14.48 9.29
N ILE A 83 8.68 14.06 9.87
CA ILE A 83 9.17 12.68 9.72
C ILE A 83 8.21 11.68 10.35
N LEU A 84 7.67 11.96 11.54
CA LEU A 84 6.68 11.11 12.19
C LEU A 84 5.45 10.91 11.30
N ALA A 85 4.98 11.97 10.64
CA ALA A 85 3.84 11.92 9.75
C ALA A 85 4.12 11.05 8.50
N LEU A 86 5.28 11.23 7.86
CA LEU A 86 5.69 10.40 6.72
C LEU A 86 5.79 8.92 7.11
N PHE A 87 6.48 8.63 8.22
CA PHE A 87 6.67 7.27 8.71
C PHE A 87 5.36 6.60 9.12
N SER A 88 4.53 7.29 9.90
CA SER A 88 3.24 6.75 10.36
C SER A 88 2.26 6.55 9.19
N SER A 89 2.27 7.44 8.19
CA SER A 89 1.47 7.28 6.97
C SER A 89 1.85 6.02 6.19
N VAL A 90 3.14 5.76 6.01
CA VAL A 90 3.66 4.54 5.37
C VAL A 90 3.23 3.29 6.13
N THR A 91 3.51 3.31 7.43
CA THR A 91 3.27 2.18 8.32
C THR A 91 1.77 1.87 8.40
N LEU A 92 0.92 2.89 8.47
CA LEU A 92 -0.53 2.74 8.55
C LEU A 92 -1.09 2.08 7.29
N GLN A 93 -0.68 2.52 6.11
CA GLN A 93 -1.14 1.92 4.85
C GLN A 93 -0.73 0.45 4.75
N LYS A 94 0.52 0.14 5.09
CA LYS A 94 0.99 -1.24 5.14
C LYS A 94 0.16 -2.07 6.12
N THR A 95 -0.01 -1.59 7.35
CA THR A 95 -0.73 -2.30 8.41
C THR A 95 -2.21 -2.53 8.10
N VAL A 96 -2.90 -1.53 7.51
CA VAL A 96 -4.31 -1.65 7.11
C VAL A 96 -4.48 -2.68 6.00
N ARG A 97 -3.57 -2.68 5.02
CA ARG A 97 -3.55 -3.67 3.95
C ARG A 97 -3.24 -5.07 4.49
N ASP A 98 -2.20 -5.21 5.31
CA ASP A 98 -1.81 -6.50 5.88
C ASP A 98 -2.97 -7.12 6.68
N LYS A 99 -3.78 -6.28 7.36
CA LYS A 99 -5.03 -6.70 8.01
C LYS A 99 -6.12 -7.15 7.02
N GLN A 100 -6.22 -6.54 5.84
CA GLN A 100 -7.16 -6.94 4.79
C GLN A 100 -6.74 -8.24 4.08
N GLU A 101 -5.43 -8.48 3.95
CA GLU A 101 -4.85 -9.70 3.39
C GLU A 101 -4.85 -10.88 4.39
N GLY A 102 -5.36 -10.68 5.61
CA GLY A 102 -5.46 -11.72 6.63
C GLY A 102 -4.13 -12.07 7.32
N LEU A 103 -3.10 -11.25 7.14
CA LEU A 103 -1.82 -11.41 7.84
C LEU A 103 -2.01 -11.15 9.34
N PRO A 104 -1.21 -11.80 10.22
CA PRO A 104 -1.36 -11.70 11.67
C PRO A 104 -0.95 -10.30 12.17
N ALA A 105 -1.86 -9.34 12.08
CA ALA A 105 -1.72 -7.99 12.62
C ALA A 105 -2.48 -7.90 13.95
N THR A 106 -1.76 -7.67 15.06
CA THR A 106 -2.39 -7.49 16.37
C THR A 106 -3.27 -6.23 16.36
N LYS A 107 -4.49 -6.32 16.89
CA LYS A 107 -5.42 -5.17 16.99
C LYS A 107 -4.79 -3.96 17.67
N VAL A 108 -3.94 -4.19 18.68
CA VAL A 108 -3.20 -3.14 19.40
C VAL A 108 -2.22 -2.40 18.50
N PHE A 109 -1.45 -3.12 17.67
CA PHE A 109 -0.49 -2.52 16.74
C PHE A 109 -1.17 -1.64 15.69
N VAL A 110 -2.29 -2.11 15.13
CA VAL A 110 -3.11 -1.31 14.21
C VAL A 110 -3.60 -0.03 14.89
N GLY A 111 -4.04 -0.12 16.15
CA GLY A 111 -4.44 1.03 16.96
C GLY A 111 -3.30 2.04 17.17
N MET A 112 -2.08 1.57 17.47
CA MET A 112 -0.90 2.44 17.60
C MET A 112 -0.54 3.16 16.31
N CYS A 113 -0.66 2.50 15.15
CA CYS A 113 -0.39 3.12 13.85
C CYS A 113 -1.38 4.26 13.56
N TRP A 114 -2.67 4.03 13.81
CA TRP A 114 -3.70 5.06 13.67
C TRP A 114 -3.48 6.22 14.64
N ALA A 115 -3.15 5.91 15.90
CA ALA A 115 -2.85 6.93 16.90
C ALA A 115 -1.64 7.80 16.52
N ALA A 116 -0.55 7.20 16.04
CA ALA A 116 0.64 7.93 15.61
C ALA A 116 0.35 8.85 14.41
N PHE A 117 -0.43 8.38 13.44
CA PHE A 117 -0.81 9.16 12.27
C PHE A 117 -1.64 10.39 12.66
N PHE A 118 -2.72 10.21 13.43
CA PHE A 118 -3.53 11.33 13.89
C PHE A 118 -2.79 12.25 14.87
N SER A 119 -1.92 11.70 15.71
CA SER A 119 -1.08 12.50 16.60
C SER A 119 -0.17 13.44 15.82
N SER A 120 0.43 12.98 14.72
CA SER A 120 1.27 13.85 13.87
C SER A 120 0.50 15.03 13.27
N ILE A 121 -0.74 14.80 12.82
CA ILE A 121 -1.62 15.84 12.28
C ILE A 121 -2.03 16.81 13.39
N ALA A 122 -2.41 16.30 14.56
CA ALA A 122 -2.81 17.12 15.70
C ALA A 122 -1.66 17.98 16.23
N LEU A 123 -0.46 17.41 16.36
CA LEU A 123 0.74 18.12 16.80
C LEU A 123 1.13 19.22 15.81
N LEU A 124 1.05 18.96 14.49
CA LEU A 124 1.26 20.01 13.49
C LEU A 124 0.25 21.14 13.66
N GLY A 125 -1.03 20.82 13.81
CA GLY A 125 -2.10 21.80 13.99
C GLY A 125 -1.91 22.67 15.24
N ILE A 126 -1.61 22.06 16.38
CA ILE A 126 -1.35 22.76 17.65
C ILE A 126 -0.08 23.61 17.53
N GLY A 127 0.99 23.04 16.96
CA GLY A 127 2.25 23.74 16.75
C GLY A 127 2.07 24.98 15.88
N LEU A 128 1.35 24.87 14.76
CA LEU A 128 1.11 26.01 13.87
C LEU A 128 0.16 27.04 14.48
N PHE A 129 -0.82 26.60 15.29
CA PHE A 129 -1.72 27.52 15.98
C PHE A 129 -0.96 28.37 16.99
N ASN A 130 -0.04 27.76 17.74
CA ASN A 130 0.72 28.46 18.78
C ASN A 130 1.91 29.28 18.25
N ALA A 131 2.48 28.94 17.10
CA ALA A 131 3.63 29.66 16.58
C ALA A 131 3.33 31.10 16.16
N GLU A 132 4.26 32.00 16.47
CA GLU A 132 4.26 33.40 16.05
C GLU A 132 4.84 33.54 14.63
N MET A 133 4.18 32.91 13.65
CA MET A 133 4.53 33.00 12.22
C MET A 133 3.43 33.72 11.42
N ALA A 134 3.81 34.26 10.25
CA ALA A 134 2.83 34.82 9.32
C ALA A 134 1.83 33.75 8.86
N LEU A 135 0.58 34.14 8.63
CA LEU A 135 -0.48 33.20 8.23
C LEU A 135 -0.16 32.51 6.89
N SER A 136 0.54 33.19 5.98
CA SER A 136 1.01 32.65 4.71
C SER A 136 2.05 31.52 4.90
N GLU A 137 2.98 31.69 5.84
CA GLU A 137 4.00 30.68 6.17
C GLU A 137 3.35 29.43 6.78
N LYS A 138 2.41 29.64 7.71
CA LYS A 138 1.61 28.55 8.29
C LYS A 138 0.87 27.76 7.20
N GLY A 139 0.23 28.46 6.27
CA GLY A 139 -0.44 27.85 5.12
C GLY A 139 0.52 27.03 4.25
N PHE A 140 1.71 27.56 3.98
CA PHE A 140 2.75 26.86 3.22
C PHE A 140 3.14 25.52 3.87
N TYR A 141 3.38 25.50 5.18
CA TYR A 141 3.71 24.27 5.90
C TYR A 141 2.59 23.23 5.85
N VAL A 142 1.33 23.64 6.01
CA VAL A 142 0.18 22.71 5.91
C VAL A 142 0.09 22.11 4.50
N MET A 143 0.23 22.92 3.46
CA MET A 143 0.14 22.45 2.08
C MET A 143 1.28 21.51 1.72
N ALA A 144 2.52 21.85 2.08
CA ALA A 144 3.67 20.98 1.86
C ALA A 144 3.57 19.68 2.66
N PHE A 145 3.07 19.73 3.90
CA PHE A 145 2.82 18.57 4.73
C PHE A 145 1.79 17.61 4.09
N ILE A 146 0.63 18.11 3.70
CA ILE A 146 -0.44 17.31 3.08
C ILE A 146 0.02 16.75 1.73
N LEU A 147 0.69 17.56 0.91
CA LEU A 147 1.26 17.11 -0.36
C LEU A 147 2.23 15.95 -0.16
N SER A 148 3.10 16.04 0.85
CA SER A 148 4.06 14.99 1.15
C SER A 148 3.39 13.71 1.64
N LEU A 149 2.37 13.83 2.51
CA LEU A 149 1.57 12.69 2.97
C LEU A 149 0.84 11.99 1.82
N PHE A 150 0.19 12.75 0.94
CA PHE A 150 -0.49 12.17 -0.22
C PHE A 150 0.51 11.51 -1.19
N SER A 151 1.64 12.16 -1.44
CA SER A 151 2.65 11.66 -2.37
C SER A 151 3.33 10.40 -1.85
N ILE A 152 3.68 10.32 -0.56
CA ILE A 152 4.33 9.13 0.00
C ILE A 152 3.41 7.91 0.00
N VAL A 153 2.10 8.10 0.25
CA VAL A 153 1.05 7.07 0.11
C VAL A 153 1.01 6.55 -1.32
N THR A 154 1.01 7.46 -2.28
CA THR A 154 0.92 7.13 -3.70
C THR A 154 2.17 6.40 -4.18
N VAL A 155 3.36 6.88 -3.80
CA VAL A 155 4.64 6.24 -4.10
C VAL A 155 4.68 4.81 -3.57
N GLN A 156 4.24 4.57 -2.32
CA GLN A 156 4.21 3.22 -1.76
C GLN A 156 3.31 2.27 -2.53
N LYS A 157 2.10 2.73 -2.89
CA LYS A 157 1.18 1.94 -3.71
C LYS A 157 1.82 1.60 -5.06
N ASN A 158 2.39 2.60 -5.74
CA ASN A 158 3.04 2.40 -7.03
C ASN A 158 4.23 1.43 -6.97
N VAL A 159 5.09 1.55 -5.95
CA VAL A 159 6.26 0.67 -5.77
C VAL A 159 5.83 -0.77 -5.46
N ARG A 160 4.80 -0.95 -4.62
CA ARG A 160 4.22 -2.26 -4.33
C ARG A 160 3.67 -2.92 -5.61
N ASP A 161 2.88 -2.18 -6.36
CA ASP A 161 2.19 -2.71 -7.54
C ASP A 161 3.19 -3.10 -8.64
N LEU A 162 4.35 -2.44 -8.70
CA LEU A 162 5.48 -2.85 -9.55
C LEU A 162 6.16 -4.14 -9.06
N GLY A 163 6.32 -4.31 -7.74
CA GLY A 163 6.94 -5.50 -7.13
C GLY A 163 6.18 -6.79 -7.44
N ASN A 164 4.85 -6.79 -7.28
CA ASN A 164 4.01 -7.97 -7.55
C ASN A 164 4.16 -8.47 -9.00
N LYS A 165 4.38 -7.56 -9.97
CA LYS A 165 4.63 -7.94 -11.36
C LYS A 165 5.98 -8.63 -11.53
N VAL A 166 7.03 -8.12 -10.90
CA VAL A 166 8.38 -8.70 -11.02
C VAL A 166 8.34 -10.15 -10.56
N GLU A 167 7.62 -10.42 -9.47
CA GLU A 167 7.43 -11.77 -8.94
C GLU A 167 6.69 -12.68 -9.95
N ILE A 168 5.52 -12.26 -10.47
CA ILE A 168 4.77 -13.03 -11.49
C ILE A 168 5.63 -13.28 -12.74
N SER A 169 6.32 -12.25 -13.23
CA SER A 169 7.17 -12.35 -14.42
C SER A 169 8.35 -13.30 -14.20
N SER A 170 8.93 -13.32 -13.00
CA SER A 170 10.01 -14.25 -12.65
C SER A 170 9.51 -15.69 -12.55
N GLY A 171 8.33 -15.92 -11.96
CA GLY A 171 7.69 -17.23 -11.90
C GLY A 171 7.39 -17.80 -13.29
N ILE A 172 6.85 -16.99 -14.20
CA ILE A 172 6.58 -17.42 -15.59
C ILE A 172 7.87 -17.76 -16.35
N ASN A 173 8.92 -16.94 -16.21
CA ASN A 173 10.21 -17.25 -16.85
C ASN A 173 10.84 -18.52 -16.30
N GLN A 174 10.68 -18.84 -15.02
CA GLN A 174 11.14 -20.12 -14.44
C GLN A 174 10.41 -21.30 -15.08
N VAL A 175 9.08 -21.25 -15.17
CA VAL A 175 8.24 -22.31 -15.77
C VAL A 175 8.51 -22.50 -17.27
N THR A 176 8.85 -21.42 -17.98
CA THR A 176 9.12 -21.50 -19.43
C THR A 176 10.53 -22.03 -19.73
N ASN A 177 11.48 -21.85 -18.80
CA ASN A 177 12.86 -22.34 -18.95
C ASN A 177 13.11 -23.68 -18.25
N THR A 178 12.13 -24.23 -17.50
CA THR A 178 12.17 -25.63 -17.07
C THR A 178 12.03 -26.54 -18.29
N PRO A 179 12.97 -27.47 -18.54
CA PRO A 179 12.83 -28.46 -19.61
C PRO A 179 11.54 -29.25 -19.41
N ILE A 180 10.82 -29.51 -20.51
CA ILE A 180 9.53 -30.22 -20.53
C ILE A 180 9.61 -31.61 -19.86
N GLU A 181 10.80 -32.20 -19.76
CA GLU A 181 11.05 -33.51 -19.09
C GLU A 181 10.76 -33.53 -17.58
N ALA A 182 10.71 -32.39 -16.88
CA ALA A 182 10.49 -32.40 -15.42
C ALA A 182 9.01 -32.49 -15.01
N ASN A 183 8.07 -32.21 -15.91
CA ASN A 183 6.63 -32.19 -15.60
C ASN A 183 5.95 -33.55 -15.78
N GLU A 184 6.65 -34.53 -16.35
CA GLU A 184 6.15 -35.90 -16.54
C GLU A 184 6.45 -36.82 -15.33
N VAL A 185 7.34 -36.41 -14.42
CA VAL A 185 7.78 -37.22 -13.26
C VAL A 185 6.91 -37.01 -12.00
N LEU A 186 5.91 -36.12 -12.03
CA LEU A 186 4.98 -35.89 -10.92
C LEU A 186 3.55 -36.39 -11.20
N ALA A 187 3.35 -37.11 -12.30
CA ALA A 187 2.08 -37.74 -12.65
C ALA A 187 2.02 -39.25 -12.31
N ASP A 188 3.10 -39.80 -11.72
CA ASP A 188 3.19 -41.18 -11.22
C ASP A 188 3.08 -41.26 -9.68
#